data_AF-A0A0S7BL28-F1
#
_entry.id   AF-A0A0S7BL28-F1
#
_cell.length_a   1.000
_cell.length_b   1.000
_cell.length_c   1.000
_cell.angle_alpha   90.00
_cell.angle_beta   90.00
_cell.angle_gamma   90.00
#
_symmetry.space_group_name_H-M   'P 1'
#
loop_
_entity.id
_entity.type
_entity.pdbx_description
1 polymer ?
#
loop_
_entity_poly.entity_id
_entity_poly.type
_entity_poly.pdbx_seq_one_letter_code
_entity_poly.pdbx_strand_id
1 'polypeptide(L)'
;MNLDGPPTFQGSIKKIQIISNNICFAPRPEPDEEVEQRLTINADGGVWFSGYTFGQGFHNYLCGRRKNFTIGKEAAVPILDAIGTYFSDAPDMVFVTDSGRWDVTITNTAGKPYQFAGSIGFDLNVDGVDLSDLIRDTLNMPDLFLFDGNSKPDSVNKISINYHRVTKIKPNVPLSDSVEYCTWDYSEQLILDRESESLEHIQQFGSGCIVSKKYYVQDGVVNLLDNLDADSLFAHISGNSPDDFTDPLETKNYEITVDFKKRSQLMIKGTFDKNGLPGDFPELAESIFDFMQFYGIDEMLNPAVYTKARRKINDSIFCSVEFYDCGKSYYYATDDDSLKNGDDVLVPVGKDGHSAIAKIIRIEYFQADNVPFPMDKVKRIIRKCTDDDFNISIEANIQENKSIELDKINPMIKKRFDIKDPMVSFEEFELCNEEFSRVKVKVWAELSEGCLIISGQDLGEAAVVMSGEEEYEYFYKFDQENTELLLALSAPKRENIKEMLLQKFGGMDGCSLLREFCNVNNITYSFFSC
;
A
#
# COMPACT_ATOMS: atom_id res chain seq x y z
N MET A 1 -49.98 -11.88 -6.56
CA MET A 1 -49.29 -10.67 -6.07
C MET A 1 -50.06 -10.18 -4.86
N ASN A 2 -49.49 -10.32 -3.66
CA ASN A 2 -50.03 -9.64 -2.49
C ASN A 2 -49.75 -8.15 -2.66
N LEU A 3 -50.76 -7.32 -2.39
CA LEU A 3 -50.75 -5.86 -2.55
C LEU A 3 -50.10 -5.13 -1.36
N ASP A 4 -49.74 -5.87 -0.31
CA ASP A 4 -48.96 -5.36 0.81
C ASP A 4 -47.49 -5.69 0.53
N GLY A 5 -46.60 -4.69 0.65
CA GLY A 5 -45.16 -4.87 0.48
C GLY A 5 -44.56 -5.97 1.38
N PRO A 6 -43.25 -6.26 1.27
CA PRO A 6 -42.62 -7.27 2.11
C PRO A 6 -42.91 -7.00 3.59
N PRO A 7 -43.22 -8.04 4.39
CA PRO A 7 -43.56 -7.86 5.80
C PRO A 7 -42.36 -7.23 6.54
N THR A 8 -42.58 -6.14 7.25
CA THR A 8 -41.57 -5.52 8.13
C THR A 8 -41.70 -6.03 9.56
N PHE A 9 -40.58 -6.21 10.26
CA PHE A 9 -40.57 -6.49 11.68
C PHE A 9 -41.09 -5.28 12.49
N GLN A 10 -41.74 -5.56 13.63
CA GLN A 10 -42.28 -4.53 14.52
C GLN A 10 -42.17 -4.94 15.99
N GLY A 11 -41.64 -4.03 16.82
CA GLY A 11 -41.48 -4.17 18.27
C GLY A 11 -40.06 -4.57 18.67
N SER A 12 -39.90 -5.11 19.89
CA SER A 12 -38.61 -5.63 20.37
C SER A 12 -38.55 -7.15 20.26
N ILE A 13 -37.38 -7.68 19.92
CA ILE A 13 -37.20 -9.13 19.73
C ILE A 13 -37.13 -9.84 21.08
N LYS A 14 -37.91 -10.93 21.21
CA LYS A 14 -37.85 -11.87 22.34
C LYS A 14 -37.00 -13.10 22.01
N LYS A 15 -37.07 -13.54 20.75
CA LYS A 15 -36.42 -14.75 20.25
C LYS A 15 -36.22 -14.65 18.73
N ILE A 16 -35.08 -15.13 18.27
CA ILE A 16 -34.83 -15.41 16.85
C ILE A 16 -34.62 -16.92 16.66
N GLN A 17 -35.02 -17.40 15.50
CA GLN A 17 -34.65 -18.71 14.99
C GLN A 17 -34.17 -18.54 13.55
N ILE A 18 -32.96 -19.00 13.27
CA ILE A 18 -32.33 -18.97 11.95
C ILE A 18 -32.14 -20.42 11.52
N ILE A 19 -32.59 -20.75 10.31
CA ILE A 19 -32.34 -22.03 9.66
C ILE A 19 -31.59 -21.70 8.38
N SER A 20 -30.36 -22.20 8.25
CA SER A 20 -29.54 -21.99 7.07
C SER A 20 -29.29 -23.34 6.42
N ASN A 21 -29.60 -23.46 5.13
CA ASN A 21 -29.41 -24.66 4.33
C ASN A 21 -28.53 -24.30 3.13
N ASN A 22 -27.30 -24.80 3.10
CA ASN A 22 -26.28 -24.42 2.10
C ASN A 22 -26.36 -25.24 0.81
N ILE A 23 -27.35 -26.13 0.65
CA ILE A 23 -27.50 -26.91 -0.58
C ILE A 23 -27.80 -25.96 -1.74
N CYS A 24 -26.89 -25.94 -2.70
CA CYS A 24 -26.90 -25.05 -3.86
C CYS A 24 -26.86 -25.84 -5.17
N PHE A 25 -26.76 -25.16 -6.32
CA PHE A 25 -26.58 -25.81 -7.62
C PHE A 25 -25.13 -26.29 -7.78
N ALA A 26 -24.80 -27.39 -7.11
CA ALA A 26 -23.46 -28.00 -7.07
C ALA A 26 -23.58 -29.54 -7.12
N PRO A 27 -22.45 -30.27 -7.16
CA PRO A 27 -22.47 -31.72 -6.96
C PRO A 27 -23.25 -32.07 -5.69
N ARG A 28 -23.93 -33.22 -5.73
CA ARG A 28 -24.69 -33.71 -4.59
C ARG A 28 -23.77 -33.81 -3.35
N PRO A 29 -24.15 -33.23 -2.19
CA PRO A 29 -23.37 -33.32 -0.97
C PRO A 29 -23.13 -34.76 -0.54
N GLU A 30 -21.98 -35.01 0.09
CA GLU A 30 -21.68 -36.31 0.67
C GLU A 30 -22.54 -36.58 1.92
N PRO A 31 -22.85 -37.84 2.27
CA PRO A 31 -23.74 -38.16 3.40
C PRO A 31 -23.33 -37.57 4.76
N ASP A 32 -22.03 -37.36 4.98
CA ASP A 32 -21.44 -36.78 6.19
C ASP A 32 -21.26 -35.27 6.14
N GLU A 33 -21.48 -34.64 4.98
CA GLU A 33 -21.38 -33.19 4.81
C GLU A 33 -22.52 -32.47 5.55
N GLU A 34 -22.17 -31.46 6.36
CA GLU A 34 -23.15 -30.62 7.05
C GLU A 34 -23.84 -29.68 6.05
N VAL A 35 -25.16 -29.81 5.93
CA VAL A 35 -25.95 -29.08 4.92
C VAL A 35 -26.96 -28.10 5.50
N GLU A 36 -27.36 -28.31 6.75
CA GLU A 36 -28.33 -27.45 7.42
C GLU A 36 -27.92 -27.16 8.85
N GLN A 37 -28.05 -25.91 9.26
CA GLN A 37 -27.84 -25.45 10.62
C GLN A 37 -29.09 -24.76 11.14
N ARG A 38 -29.42 -25.00 12.40
CA ARG A 38 -30.53 -24.35 13.09
C ARG A 38 -29.99 -23.69 14.34
N LEU A 39 -30.14 -22.37 14.40
CA LEU A 39 -29.71 -21.54 15.51
C LEU A 39 -30.93 -20.86 16.12
N THR A 40 -30.98 -20.81 17.45
CA THR A 40 -31.97 -20.06 18.20
C THR A 40 -31.27 -19.25 19.26
N ILE A 41 -31.59 -17.95 19.35
CA ILE A 41 -31.08 -17.04 20.38
C ILE A 41 -32.29 -16.35 21.03
N ASN A 42 -32.34 -16.38 22.35
CA ASN A 42 -33.37 -15.71 23.14
C ASN A 42 -32.83 -14.41 23.76
N ALA A 43 -33.73 -13.49 24.10
CA ALA A 43 -33.40 -12.22 24.76
C ALA A 43 -32.82 -12.38 26.18
N ASP A 44 -32.89 -13.56 26.79
CA ASP A 44 -32.19 -13.88 28.05
C ASP A 44 -30.75 -14.39 27.83
N GLY A 45 -30.32 -14.53 26.58
CA GLY A 45 -29.02 -15.05 26.19
C GLY A 45 -28.97 -16.56 25.98
N GLY A 46 -30.08 -17.30 26.13
CA GLY A 46 -30.11 -18.73 25.84
C GLY A 46 -29.90 -19.01 24.34
N VAL A 47 -28.98 -19.93 24.04
CA VAL A 47 -28.60 -20.33 22.68
C VAL A 47 -28.82 -21.83 22.49
N TRP A 48 -29.49 -22.20 21.40
CA TRP A 48 -29.64 -23.60 20.95
C TRP A 48 -29.18 -23.71 19.50
N PHE A 49 -28.19 -24.56 19.28
CA PHE A 49 -27.62 -24.84 17.97
C PHE A 49 -27.71 -26.33 17.65
N SER A 50 -28.05 -26.65 16.41
CA SER A 50 -27.92 -27.99 15.85
C SER A 50 -27.53 -27.94 14.38
N GLY A 51 -26.51 -28.71 14.02
CA GLY A 51 -26.06 -28.95 12.65
C GLY A 51 -26.49 -30.32 12.16
N TYR A 52 -26.85 -30.40 10.89
CA TYR A 52 -27.44 -31.57 10.25
C TYR A 52 -26.70 -31.93 8.98
N THR A 53 -26.32 -33.21 8.85
CA THR A 53 -25.65 -33.73 7.66
C THR A 53 -26.64 -34.19 6.61
N PHE A 54 -26.21 -34.21 5.35
CA PHE A 54 -27.04 -34.60 4.22
C PHE A 54 -27.64 -36.01 4.37
N GLY A 55 -26.88 -36.94 4.96
CA GLY A 55 -27.34 -38.27 5.34
C GLY A 55 -27.91 -39.05 4.15
N GLN A 56 -29.20 -39.39 4.22
CA GLN A 56 -29.90 -40.15 3.18
C GLN A 56 -30.53 -39.26 2.09
N GLY A 57 -30.26 -37.94 2.12
CA GLY A 57 -30.76 -36.96 1.16
C GLY A 57 -31.94 -36.12 1.67
N PHE A 58 -32.58 -35.40 0.74
CA PHE A 58 -33.63 -34.43 1.03
C PHE A 58 -34.71 -35.02 1.95
N HIS A 59 -34.99 -34.31 3.06
CA HIS A 59 -35.99 -34.62 4.10
C HIS A 59 -35.60 -35.66 5.17
N ASN A 60 -34.39 -36.25 5.11
CA ASN A 60 -33.90 -37.18 6.12
C ASN A 60 -32.51 -36.80 6.65
N TYR A 61 -32.28 -35.51 6.92
CA TYR A 61 -31.02 -35.06 7.50
C TYR A 61 -30.78 -35.67 8.88
N LEU A 62 -29.53 -36.00 9.16
CA LEU A 62 -29.11 -36.58 10.43
C LEU A 62 -28.49 -35.48 11.29
N CYS A 63 -28.90 -35.38 12.55
CA CYS A 63 -28.29 -34.43 13.48
C CYS A 63 -26.83 -34.84 13.73
N GLY A 64 -25.88 -34.12 13.15
CA GLY A 64 -24.44 -34.39 13.28
C GLY A 64 -23.88 -33.82 14.58
N ARG A 65 -24.31 -32.61 14.95
CA ARG A 65 -23.85 -31.95 16.18
C ARG A 65 -24.90 -31.04 16.79
N ARG A 66 -24.78 -30.82 18.10
CA ARG A 66 -25.67 -29.96 18.88
C ARG A 66 -24.89 -29.27 19.99
N LYS A 67 -25.20 -28.00 20.24
CA LYS A 67 -24.60 -27.21 21.31
C LYS A 67 -25.67 -26.30 21.90
N ASN A 68 -25.84 -26.34 23.22
CA ASN A 68 -26.74 -25.44 23.94
C ASN A 68 -25.93 -24.76 25.05
N PHE A 69 -26.06 -23.44 25.17
CA PHE A 69 -25.31 -22.64 26.13
C PHE A 69 -26.02 -21.30 26.35
N THR A 70 -25.43 -20.43 27.16
CA THR A 70 -25.93 -19.05 27.33
C THR A 70 -24.78 -18.07 27.14
N ILE A 71 -25.06 -16.96 26.47
CA ILE A 71 -24.15 -15.80 26.34
C ILE A 71 -24.52 -14.67 27.31
N GLY A 72 -25.60 -14.83 28.08
CA GLY A 72 -26.16 -13.78 28.92
C GLY A 72 -26.90 -12.70 28.12
N LYS A 73 -27.74 -11.94 28.83
CA LYS A 73 -28.59 -10.91 28.21
C LYS A 73 -27.77 -9.80 27.53
N GLU A 74 -26.68 -9.36 28.15
CA GLU A 74 -25.87 -8.24 27.67
C GLU A 74 -25.26 -8.54 26.29
N ALA A 75 -24.75 -9.76 26.08
CA ALA A 75 -24.21 -10.17 24.78
C ALA A 75 -25.30 -10.44 23.74
N ALA A 76 -26.51 -10.83 24.16
CA ALA A 76 -27.62 -11.08 23.23
C ALA A 76 -28.23 -9.79 22.67
N VAL A 77 -28.24 -8.70 23.44
CA VAL A 77 -28.87 -7.42 23.04
C VAL A 77 -28.33 -6.89 21.70
N PRO A 78 -27.01 -6.77 21.48
CA PRO A 78 -26.47 -6.29 20.19
C PRO A 78 -26.94 -7.10 18.99
N ILE A 79 -26.96 -8.44 19.09
CA ILE A 79 -27.44 -9.32 18.02
C ILE A 79 -28.92 -9.04 17.71
N LEU A 80 -29.75 -9.01 18.76
CA LEU A 80 -31.19 -8.88 18.61
C LEU A 80 -31.58 -7.47 18.13
N ASP A 81 -30.88 -6.43 18.57
CA ASP A 81 -31.13 -5.08 18.11
C ASP A 81 -30.73 -4.92 16.64
N ALA A 82 -29.56 -5.42 16.23
CA ALA A 82 -29.11 -5.34 14.84
C ALA A 82 -30.05 -6.09 13.88
N ILE A 83 -30.48 -7.31 14.24
CA ILE A 83 -31.49 -8.06 13.47
C ILE A 83 -32.82 -7.31 13.44
N GLY A 84 -33.26 -6.77 14.57
CA GLY A 84 -34.50 -6.00 14.67
C GLY A 84 -34.49 -4.79 13.74
N THR A 85 -33.40 -4.04 13.71
CA THR A 85 -33.19 -2.90 12.81
C THR A 85 -33.24 -3.34 11.34
N TYR A 86 -32.43 -4.34 10.95
CA TYR A 86 -32.36 -4.82 9.57
C TYR A 86 -33.73 -5.20 9.01
N PHE A 87 -34.50 -5.99 9.77
CA PHE A 87 -35.80 -6.49 9.31
C PHE A 87 -36.95 -5.50 9.47
N SER A 88 -36.72 -4.34 10.09
CA SER A 88 -37.72 -3.26 10.17
C SER A 88 -37.81 -2.42 8.89
N ASP A 89 -36.73 -2.34 8.11
CA ASP A 89 -36.59 -1.43 6.95
C ASP A 89 -37.05 -2.03 5.60
N ALA A 90 -38.04 -2.92 5.60
CA ALA A 90 -38.59 -3.57 4.40
C ALA A 90 -37.48 -4.13 3.47
N PRO A 91 -36.67 -5.09 3.96
CA PRO A 91 -35.48 -5.53 3.24
C PRO A 91 -35.84 -6.11 1.86
N ASP A 92 -35.08 -5.71 0.84
CA ASP A 92 -35.13 -6.33 -0.48
C ASP A 92 -34.55 -7.74 -0.39
N MET A 93 -35.43 -8.72 -0.31
CA MET A 93 -35.03 -10.12 -0.25
C MET A 93 -34.61 -10.60 -1.63
N VAL A 94 -33.32 -10.87 -1.80
CA VAL A 94 -32.78 -11.48 -3.01
C VAL A 94 -32.99 -13.00 -2.94
N PHE A 95 -33.62 -13.54 -3.99
CA PHE A 95 -33.79 -14.97 -4.19
C PHE A 95 -33.07 -15.38 -5.47
N VAL A 96 -31.98 -16.12 -5.32
CA VAL A 96 -31.21 -16.73 -6.40
C VAL A 96 -31.46 -18.23 -6.40
N THR A 97 -31.68 -18.80 -7.58
CA THR A 97 -32.10 -20.20 -7.75
C THR A 97 -30.99 -21.22 -7.58
N ASP A 98 -29.73 -20.79 -7.65
CA ASP A 98 -28.53 -21.61 -7.63
C ASP A 98 -27.77 -21.54 -6.30
N SER A 99 -28.28 -20.79 -5.31
CA SER A 99 -27.69 -20.68 -3.98
C SER A 99 -28.55 -21.39 -2.92
N GLY A 100 -27.92 -21.67 -1.77
CA GLY A 100 -28.63 -22.12 -0.57
C GLY A 100 -29.64 -21.10 -0.07
N ARG A 101 -30.36 -21.45 1.00
CA ARG A 101 -31.44 -20.64 1.56
C ARG A 101 -31.29 -20.49 3.06
N TRP A 102 -31.64 -19.32 3.57
CA TRP A 102 -31.91 -19.12 4.97
C TRP A 102 -33.38 -18.76 5.21
N ASP A 103 -33.91 -19.18 6.36
CA ASP A 103 -35.23 -18.84 6.87
C ASP A 103 -35.07 -18.31 8.30
N VAL A 104 -35.62 -17.12 8.56
CA VAL A 104 -35.63 -16.50 9.88
C VAL A 104 -37.05 -16.41 10.40
N THR A 105 -37.23 -16.81 11.66
CA THR A 105 -38.43 -16.49 12.42
C THR A 105 -38.06 -15.59 13.60
N ILE A 106 -38.58 -14.37 13.59
CA ILE A 106 -38.43 -13.39 14.67
C ILE A 106 -39.71 -13.38 15.49
N THR A 107 -39.61 -13.62 16.79
CA THR A 107 -40.75 -13.50 17.72
C THR A 107 -40.55 -12.27 18.58
N ASN A 108 -41.49 -11.32 18.53
CA ASN A 108 -41.43 -10.12 19.36
C ASN A 108 -41.87 -10.39 20.82
N THR A 109 -41.72 -9.40 21.69
CA THR A 109 -42.11 -9.48 23.11
C THR A 109 -43.61 -9.69 23.33
N ALA A 110 -44.46 -9.32 22.36
CA ALA A 110 -45.90 -9.62 22.36
C ALA A 110 -46.22 -11.08 21.92
N GLY A 111 -45.21 -11.86 21.53
CA GLY A 111 -45.36 -13.25 21.09
C GLY A 111 -45.79 -13.42 19.63
N LYS A 112 -45.81 -12.34 18.84
CA LYS A 112 -46.14 -12.40 17.41
C LYS A 112 -44.92 -12.84 16.59
N PRO A 113 -45.03 -13.89 15.76
CA PRO A 113 -43.96 -14.30 14.85
C PRO A 113 -43.97 -13.48 13.55
N TYR A 114 -42.78 -13.23 13.03
CA TYR A 114 -42.50 -12.64 11.72
C TYR A 114 -41.53 -13.55 10.99
N GLN A 115 -41.79 -13.83 9.72
CA GLN A 115 -41.01 -14.77 8.92
C GLN A 115 -40.38 -14.07 7.72
N PHE A 116 -39.11 -14.35 7.51
CA PHE A 116 -38.29 -13.80 6.44
C PHE A 116 -37.48 -14.94 5.84
N ALA A 117 -37.13 -14.83 4.55
CA ALA A 117 -36.30 -15.80 3.88
C ALA A 117 -35.45 -15.10 2.82
N GLY A 118 -34.33 -15.71 2.46
CA GLY A 118 -33.49 -15.21 1.38
C GLY A 118 -32.47 -16.26 0.97
N SER A 119 -31.71 -15.94 -0.08
CA SER A 119 -30.60 -16.77 -0.52
C SER A 119 -29.37 -16.57 0.34
N ILE A 120 -28.59 -17.63 0.49
CA ILE A 120 -27.26 -17.61 1.10
C ILE A 120 -26.27 -16.87 0.19
N GLY A 121 -25.26 -16.24 0.79
CA GLY A 121 -24.13 -15.62 0.08
C GLY A 121 -24.21 -14.09 -0.02
N PHE A 122 -25.06 -13.47 0.80
CA PHE A 122 -25.19 -12.02 0.86
C PHE A 122 -24.92 -11.52 2.28
N ASP A 123 -24.16 -10.44 2.35
CA ASP A 123 -23.89 -9.73 3.60
C ASP A 123 -25.12 -8.91 4.00
N LEU A 124 -25.58 -9.12 5.23
CA LEU A 124 -26.70 -8.36 5.77
C LEU A 124 -26.11 -7.33 6.72
N ASN A 125 -25.98 -6.09 6.26
CA ASN A 125 -25.27 -5.04 6.99
C ASN A 125 -26.24 -4.05 7.65
N VAL A 126 -25.94 -3.66 8.89
CA VAL A 126 -26.58 -2.54 9.61
C VAL A 126 -25.49 -1.65 10.16
N ASP A 127 -25.48 -0.37 9.78
CA ASP A 127 -24.48 0.61 10.22
C ASP A 127 -23.02 0.13 10.06
N GLY A 128 -22.73 -0.58 8.97
CA GLY A 128 -21.40 -1.14 8.68
C GLY A 128 -21.08 -2.46 9.41
N VAL A 129 -22.01 -3.01 10.19
CA VAL A 129 -21.86 -4.29 10.88
C VAL A 129 -22.57 -5.40 10.12
N ASP A 130 -21.84 -6.43 9.70
CA ASP A 130 -22.43 -7.64 9.13
C ASP A 130 -23.07 -8.51 10.22
N LEU A 131 -24.34 -8.87 10.02
CA LEU A 131 -25.09 -9.67 10.99
C LEU A 131 -24.51 -11.07 11.18
N SER A 132 -23.96 -11.69 10.13
CA SER A 132 -23.39 -13.04 10.25
C SER A 132 -22.14 -13.01 11.12
N ASP A 133 -21.23 -12.06 10.87
CA ASP A 133 -20.00 -11.90 11.64
C ASP A 133 -20.29 -11.50 13.10
N LEU A 134 -21.23 -10.56 13.34
CA LEU A 134 -21.66 -10.20 14.69
C LEU A 134 -22.12 -11.43 15.50
N ILE A 135 -22.91 -12.31 14.89
CA ILE A 135 -23.40 -13.53 15.55
C ILE A 135 -22.24 -14.50 15.80
N ARG A 136 -21.38 -14.76 14.81
CA ARG A 136 -20.24 -15.68 14.95
C ARG A 136 -19.29 -15.25 16.07
N ASP A 137 -18.94 -13.97 16.09
CA ASP A 137 -17.98 -13.39 17.03
C ASP A 137 -18.56 -13.42 18.45
N THR A 138 -19.84 -13.04 18.61
CA THR A 138 -20.51 -13.06 19.92
C THR A 138 -20.71 -14.48 20.46
N LEU A 139 -20.99 -15.46 19.59
CA LEU A 139 -21.20 -16.86 19.99
C LEU A 139 -19.90 -17.67 20.10
N ASN A 140 -18.78 -17.12 19.59
CA ASN A 140 -17.53 -17.84 19.36
C ASN A 140 -17.76 -19.16 18.59
N MET A 141 -18.46 -19.04 17.45
CA MET A 141 -18.79 -20.15 16.56
C MET A 141 -18.51 -19.74 15.10
N PRO A 142 -17.24 -19.80 14.64
CA PRO A 142 -16.82 -19.25 13.35
C PRO A 142 -17.34 -20.03 12.14
N ASP A 143 -17.91 -21.21 12.34
CA ASP A 143 -18.34 -22.15 11.32
C ASP A 143 -19.87 -22.15 11.08
N LEU A 144 -20.58 -21.16 11.63
CA LEU A 144 -22.00 -20.97 11.38
C LEU A 144 -22.24 -20.47 9.95
N PHE A 145 -23.19 -21.06 9.22
CA PHE A 145 -23.59 -20.67 7.87
C PHE A 145 -24.33 -19.34 7.86
N LEU A 146 -25.33 -19.14 8.72
CA LEU A 146 -26.10 -17.88 8.83
C LEU A 146 -26.60 -17.37 7.45
N PHE A 147 -26.35 -16.11 7.11
CA PHE A 147 -26.89 -15.46 5.92
C PHE A 147 -25.95 -15.51 4.71
N ASP A 148 -24.64 -15.46 4.95
CA ASP A 148 -23.58 -15.47 3.96
C ASP A 148 -23.06 -16.89 3.64
N GLY A 149 -23.47 -17.91 4.41
CA GLY A 149 -23.01 -19.29 4.23
C GLY A 149 -21.60 -19.55 4.75
N ASN A 150 -21.01 -18.60 5.48
CA ASN A 150 -19.59 -18.59 5.84
C ASN A 150 -18.65 -18.64 4.62
N SER A 151 -19.06 -18.02 3.51
CA SER A 151 -18.28 -18.01 2.28
C SER A 151 -17.18 -16.94 2.24
N LYS A 152 -17.16 -16.01 3.21
CA LYS A 152 -16.12 -15.00 3.31
C LYS A 152 -14.75 -15.66 3.51
N PRO A 153 -13.70 -15.20 2.80
CA PRO A 153 -12.32 -15.61 3.07
C PRO A 153 -11.98 -15.47 4.56
N ASP A 154 -10.95 -16.19 5.01
CA ASP A 154 -10.40 -15.92 6.33
C ASP A 154 -9.83 -14.48 6.42
N SER A 155 -9.49 -14.05 7.63
CA SER A 155 -8.86 -12.74 7.85
C SER A 155 -7.58 -12.92 8.66
N VAL A 156 -6.58 -12.11 8.37
CA VAL A 156 -5.35 -12.08 9.13
C VAL A 156 -5.52 -11.18 10.35
N ASN A 157 -5.32 -11.74 11.54
CA ASN A 157 -5.34 -11.00 12.80
C ASN A 157 -3.95 -10.44 13.14
N LYS A 158 -2.89 -11.20 12.88
CA LYS A 158 -1.53 -10.80 13.22
C LYS A 158 -0.50 -11.41 12.28
N ILE A 159 0.50 -10.62 11.90
CA ILE A 159 1.71 -11.08 11.21
C ILE A 159 2.91 -10.72 12.07
N SER A 160 3.83 -11.65 12.26
CA SER A 160 5.12 -11.41 12.90
C SER A 160 6.23 -11.95 12.02
N ILE A 161 7.10 -11.07 11.54
CA ILE A 161 8.25 -11.41 10.71
C ILE A 161 9.49 -11.18 11.56
N ASN A 162 10.29 -12.23 11.75
CA ASN A 162 11.58 -12.16 12.43
C ASN A 162 12.65 -12.43 11.40
N TYR A 163 13.60 -11.50 11.27
CA TYR A 163 14.77 -11.62 10.43
C TYR A 163 16.02 -11.67 11.31
N HIS A 164 16.97 -12.51 10.94
CA HIS A 164 18.23 -12.67 11.66
C HIS A 164 19.38 -12.87 10.67
N ARG A 165 20.38 -11.99 10.77
CA ARG A 165 21.60 -12.02 9.98
C ARG A 165 22.82 -12.12 10.87
N VAL A 166 23.67 -13.08 10.57
CA VAL A 166 24.99 -13.24 11.20
C VAL A 166 26.05 -13.14 10.13
N THR A 167 26.94 -12.15 10.25
CA THR A 167 28.07 -11.96 9.33
C THR A 167 29.39 -12.07 10.08
N LYS A 168 30.33 -12.86 9.56
CA LYS A 168 31.70 -12.99 10.05
C LYS A 168 32.59 -12.03 9.28
N ILE A 169 33.11 -11.04 9.98
CA ILE A 169 33.96 -10.01 9.41
C ILE A 169 35.40 -10.29 9.83
N LYS A 170 36.31 -10.40 8.87
CA LYS A 170 37.73 -10.52 9.17
C LYS A 170 38.29 -9.11 9.42
N PRO A 171 38.73 -8.79 10.64
CA PRO A 171 39.28 -7.47 10.92
C PRO A 171 40.64 -7.31 10.23
N ASN A 172 40.96 -6.08 9.80
CA ASN A 172 42.25 -5.76 9.19
C ASN A 172 43.44 -5.95 10.14
N VAL A 173 43.17 -5.96 11.45
CA VAL A 173 44.13 -6.27 12.50
C VAL A 173 43.56 -7.41 13.35
N PRO A 174 44.33 -8.48 13.63
CA PRO A 174 43.85 -9.57 14.47
C PRO A 174 43.40 -9.06 15.84
N LEU A 175 42.19 -9.44 16.26
CA LEU A 175 41.66 -9.10 17.59
C LEU A 175 42.45 -9.84 18.70
N SER A 176 42.87 -11.07 18.41
CA SER A 176 43.81 -11.87 19.21
C SER A 176 44.35 -13.05 18.38
N ASP A 177 45.33 -13.79 18.92
CA ASP A 177 45.88 -15.00 18.29
C ASP A 177 44.84 -16.13 18.10
N SER A 178 43.69 -16.06 18.78
CA SER A 178 42.64 -17.08 18.78
C SER A 178 41.33 -16.65 18.11
N VAL A 179 41.17 -15.38 17.75
CA VAL A 179 39.95 -14.83 17.16
C VAL A 179 40.25 -14.24 15.78
N GLU A 180 39.99 -15.04 14.75
CA GLU A 180 40.22 -14.65 13.35
C GLU A 180 39.12 -13.74 12.78
N TYR A 181 37.89 -13.85 13.28
CA TYR A 181 36.72 -13.08 12.81
C TYR A 181 36.00 -12.41 13.98
N CYS A 182 35.44 -11.22 13.75
CA CYS A 182 34.36 -10.70 14.57
C CYS A 182 33.00 -11.09 13.98
N THR A 183 32.00 -11.25 14.86
CA THR A 183 30.64 -11.58 14.46
C THR A 183 29.78 -10.33 14.57
N TRP A 184 29.18 -9.93 13.45
CA TRP A 184 28.11 -8.96 13.40
C TRP A 184 26.79 -9.72 13.46
N ASP A 185 26.08 -9.56 14.57
CA ASP A 185 24.78 -10.17 14.82
C ASP A 185 23.71 -9.07 14.72
N TYR A 186 22.82 -9.21 13.73
CA TYR A 186 21.74 -8.29 13.47
C TYR A 186 20.42 -9.06 13.48
N SER A 187 19.44 -8.57 14.21
CA SER A 187 18.08 -9.08 14.14
C SER A 187 17.08 -7.95 13.97
N GLU A 188 15.95 -8.29 13.39
CA GLU A 188 14.88 -7.36 13.07
C GLU A 188 13.55 -8.08 13.23
N GLN A 189 12.58 -7.39 13.81
CA GLN A 189 11.25 -7.91 14.04
C GLN A 189 10.23 -6.87 13.56
N LEU A 190 9.25 -7.35 12.82
CA LEU A 190 8.13 -6.57 12.32
C LEU A 190 6.83 -7.26 12.78
N ILE A 191 5.96 -6.52 13.46
CA ILE A 191 4.70 -7.04 14.00
C ILE A 191 3.58 -6.15 13.49
N LEU A 192 2.64 -6.73 12.76
CA LEU A 192 1.37 -6.10 12.41
C LEU A 192 0.29 -6.78 13.21
N ASP A 193 -0.49 -6.02 13.95
CA ASP A 193 -1.50 -6.54 14.87
C ASP A 193 -2.82 -5.79 14.70
N ARG A 194 -3.87 -6.54 14.31
CA ARG A 194 -5.22 -6.03 14.10
C ARG A 194 -5.85 -5.55 15.40
N GLU A 195 -5.66 -6.26 16.51
CA GLU A 195 -6.34 -5.95 17.78
C GLU A 195 -5.84 -4.62 18.36
N SER A 196 -4.53 -4.38 18.30
CA SER A 196 -3.93 -3.14 18.76
C SER A 196 -3.85 -2.05 17.68
N GLU A 197 -4.31 -2.33 16.46
CA GLU A 197 -4.18 -1.52 15.25
C GLU A 197 -2.78 -0.91 15.10
N SER A 198 -1.76 -1.73 15.35
CA SER A 198 -0.39 -1.25 15.43
C SER A 198 0.59 -2.03 14.57
N LEU A 199 1.56 -1.28 14.05
CA LEU A 199 2.74 -1.80 13.40
C LEU A 199 3.94 -1.50 14.30
N GLU A 200 4.67 -2.53 14.71
CA GLU A 200 5.89 -2.41 15.49
C GLU A 200 7.08 -2.89 14.68
N HIS A 201 8.12 -2.08 14.61
CA HIS A 201 9.38 -2.38 13.94
C HIS A 201 10.51 -2.26 14.95
N ILE A 202 11.20 -3.36 15.22
CA ILE A 202 12.25 -3.48 16.23
C ILE A 202 13.51 -3.99 15.57
N GLN A 203 14.59 -3.22 15.65
CA GLN A 203 15.90 -3.57 15.10
C GLN A 203 16.91 -3.71 16.23
N GLN A 204 17.72 -4.74 16.18
CA GLN A 204 18.78 -4.98 17.16
C GLN A 204 20.13 -5.11 16.45
N PHE A 205 21.09 -4.31 16.92
CA PHE A 205 22.45 -4.26 16.40
C PHE A 205 23.40 -4.80 17.48
N GLY A 206 23.74 -6.08 17.39
CA GLY A 206 24.50 -6.80 18.41
C GLY A 206 23.78 -6.86 19.76
N SER A 207 24.56 -6.95 20.85
CA SER A 207 24.02 -7.13 22.21
C SER A 207 23.63 -5.85 22.94
N GLY A 208 23.94 -4.67 22.38
CA GLY A 208 23.89 -3.40 23.12
C GLY A 208 22.98 -2.32 22.55
N CYS A 209 22.44 -2.51 21.35
CA CYS A 209 21.65 -1.48 20.67
C CYS A 209 20.33 -2.06 20.17
N ILE A 210 19.22 -1.47 20.62
CA ILE A 210 17.87 -1.79 20.18
C ILE A 210 17.19 -0.49 19.78
N VAL A 211 16.63 -0.46 18.57
CA VAL A 211 15.81 0.62 18.04
C VAL A 211 14.40 0.07 17.87
N SER A 212 13.39 0.80 18.36
CA SER A 212 11.99 0.41 18.21
C SER A 212 11.17 1.60 17.71
N LYS A 213 10.30 1.33 16.75
CA LYS A 213 9.29 2.25 16.21
C LYS A 213 7.94 1.58 16.32
N LYS A 214 6.94 2.32 16.78
CA LYS A 214 5.55 1.86 16.88
C LYS A 214 4.64 2.87 16.19
N TYR A 215 3.85 2.39 15.25
CA TYR A 215 2.85 3.15 14.52
C TYR A 215 1.49 2.71 15.02
N TYR A 216 0.64 3.67 15.36
CA TYR A 216 -0.79 3.47 15.57
C TYR A 216 -1.49 4.40 14.60
N VAL A 217 -2.22 3.81 13.66
CA VAL A 217 -2.97 4.52 12.62
C VAL A 217 -4.34 3.91 12.63
N GLN A 218 -5.33 4.70 13.05
CA GLN A 218 -6.72 4.25 13.11
C GLN A 218 -7.13 3.66 11.76
N ASP A 219 -7.64 2.43 11.78
CA ASP A 219 -8.03 1.62 10.62
C ASP A 219 -6.89 1.27 9.64
N GLY A 220 -5.71 1.88 9.76
CA GLY A 220 -4.62 1.74 8.79
C GLY A 220 -4.02 0.33 8.75
N VAL A 221 -3.71 -0.24 9.93
CA VAL A 221 -3.17 -1.61 10.01
C VAL A 221 -4.24 -2.65 9.68
N VAL A 222 -5.49 -2.38 10.04
CA VAL A 222 -6.64 -3.24 9.70
C VAL A 222 -6.76 -3.35 8.18
N ASN A 223 -6.77 -2.22 7.48
CA ASN A 223 -6.84 -2.17 6.02
C ASN A 223 -5.65 -2.88 5.36
N LEU A 224 -4.44 -2.73 5.91
CA LEU A 224 -3.25 -3.42 5.39
C LEU A 224 -3.41 -4.95 5.48
N LEU A 225 -3.95 -5.45 6.60
CA LEU A 225 -4.20 -6.88 6.80
C LEU A 225 -5.40 -7.41 5.99
N ASP A 226 -6.41 -6.58 5.73
CA ASP A 226 -7.60 -6.93 4.92
C ASP A 226 -7.29 -7.07 3.42
N ASN A 227 -6.23 -6.41 2.94
CA ASN A 227 -5.79 -6.54 1.55
C ASN A 227 -5.06 -7.86 1.24
N LEU A 228 -4.79 -8.68 2.27
CA LEU A 228 -4.10 -9.96 2.10
C LEU A 228 -5.10 -11.07 1.77
N ASP A 229 -4.79 -11.89 0.76
CA ASP A 229 -5.53 -13.13 0.51
C ASP A 229 -5.17 -14.18 1.57
N ALA A 230 -5.91 -14.17 2.68
CA ALA A 230 -5.66 -15.04 3.83
C ALA A 230 -5.72 -16.55 3.48
N ASP A 231 -6.46 -16.94 2.45
CA ASP A 231 -6.64 -18.34 2.09
C ASP A 231 -5.38 -18.89 1.41
N SER A 232 -4.70 -18.07 0.61
CA SER A 232 -3.48 -18.44 -0.14
C SER A 232 -2.17 -17.81 0.35
N LEU A 233 -2.22 -16.96 1.39
CA LEU A 233 -1.06 -16.26 1.94
C LEU A 233 0.11 -17.20 2.27
N PHE A 234 1.26 -16.92 1.66
CA PHE A 234 2.52 -17.65 1.75
C PHE A 234 2.45 -19.13 1.34
N ALA A 235 1.52 -19.52 0.46
CA ALA A 235 1.36 -20.91 0.04
C ALA A 235 2.53 -21.46 -0.81
N HIS A 236 3.35 -20.58 -1.41
CA HIS A 236 4.36 -20.97 -2.39
C HIS A 236 5.75 -20.42 -2.04
N ILE A 237 6.68 -21.35 -1.78
CA ILE A 237 8.10 -21.08 -1.58
C ILE A 237 8.85 -21.96 -2.58
N SER A 238 9.66 -21.36 -3.46
CA SER A 238 10.42 -22.11 -4.48
C SER A 238 11.47 -23.03 -3.85
N GLY A 239 12.13 -22.53 -2.80
CA GLY A 239 13.24 -23.20 -2.13
C GLY A 239 14.55 -23.09 -2.90
N ASN A 240 15.65 -23.22 -2.17
CA ASN A 240 16.99 -23.26 -2.74
C ASN A 240 17.38 -24.69 -3.17
N SER A 241 18.21 -24.78 -4.21
CA SER A 241 18.82 -26.03 -4.68
C SER A 241 19.97 -26.46 -3.76
N PRO A 242 20.24 -27.77 -3.61
CA PRO A 242 21.44 -28.25 -2.92
C PRO A 242 22.76 -27.77 -3.54
N ASP A 243 22.73 -27.37 -4.81
CA ASP A 243 23.89 -26.87 -5.56
C ASP A 243 24.10 -25.35 -5.38
N ASP A 244 23.17 -24.64 -4.72
CA ASP A 244 23.27 -23.21 -4.52
C ASP A 244 24.40 -22.87 -3.54
N PHE A 245 25.19 -21.85 -3.90
CA PHE A 245 26.32 -21.43 -3.08
C PHE A 245 25.83 -20.83 -1.76
N THR A 246 26.28 -21.43 -0.65
CA THR A 246 26.08 -20.86 0.69
C THR A 246 27.35 -20.16 1.14
N ASP A 247 27.28 -18.85 1.40
CA ASP A 247 28.42 -18.12 1.97
C ASP A 247 28.69 -18.60 3.41
N PRO A 248 29.86 -19.20 3.71
CA PRO A 248 30.18 -19.63 5.07
C PRO A 248 30.41 -18.47 6.06
N LEU A 249 30.52 -17.24 5.55
CA LEU A 249 30.74 -16.03 6.33
C LEU A 249 29.45 -15.27 6.62
N GLU A 250 28.34 -15.56 5.94
CA GLU A 250 27.08 -14.85 6.14
C GLU A 250 25.89 -15.79 6.13
N THR A 251 25.01 -15.64 7.13
CA THR A 251 23.71 -16.30 7.15
C THR A 251 22.62 -15.25 7.30
N LYS A 252 21.53 -15.41 6.54
CA LYS A 252 20.33 -14.57 6.59
C LYS A 252 19.14 -15.49 6.64
N ASN A 253 18.42 -15.49 7.75
CA ASN A 253 17.27 -16.38 7.97
C ASN A 253 16.07 -15.57 8.41
N TYR A 254 14.89 -16.15 8.21
CA TYR A 254 13.65 -15.57 8.69
C TYR A 254 12.73 -16.61 9.35
N GLU A 255 11.81 -16.10 10.15
CA GLU A 255 10.66 -16.81 10.69
C GLU A 255 9.43 -15.89 10.60
N ILE A 256 8.44 -16.29 9.80
CA ILE A 256 7.15 -15.60 9.70
C ILE A 256 6.08 -16.43 10.38
N THR A 257 5.31 -15.76 11.23
CA THR A 257 4.14 -16.33 11.91
C THR A 257 2.92 -15.50 11.54
N VAL A 258 1.83 -16.17 11.17
CA VAL A 258 0.55 -15.54 10.85
C VAL A 258 -0.57 -16.15 11.68
N ASP A 259 -1.26 -15.31 12.43
CA ASP A 259 -2.47 -15.67 13.17
C ASP A 259 -3.70 -15.27 12.36
N PHE A 260 -4.56 -16.24 12.07
CA PHE A 260 -5.79 -16.05 11.33
C PHE A 260 -7.01 -16.03 12.25
N LYS A 261 -8.15 -15.56 11.73
CA LYS A 261 -9.42 -15.55 12.47
C LYS A 261 -10.04 -16.95 12.56
N LYS A 262 -10.04 -17.72 11.47
CA LYS A 262 -10.72 -19.03 11.39
C LYS A 262 -9.73 -20.20 11.42
N ARG A 263 -8.66 -20.16 10.61
CA ARG A 263 -7.70 -21.27 10.46
C ARG A 263 -6.61 -21.25 11.53
N SER A 264 -5.88 -22.37 11.63
CA SER A 264 -4.74 -22.47 12.53
C SER A 264 -3.60 -21.54 12.13
N GLN A 265 -2.81 -21.11 13.10
CA GLN A 265 -1.59 -20.33 12.89
C GLN A 265 -0.69 -20.96 11.82
N LEU A 266 -0.18 -20.13 10.91
CA LEU A 266 0.86 -20.50 9.95
C LEU A 266 2.22 -20.10 10.53
N MET A 267 3.20 -20.99 10.43
CA MET A 267 4.59 -20.70 10.79
C MET A 267 5.51 -21.22 9.68
N ILE A 268 6.29 -20.31 9.10
CA ILE A 268 7.24 -20.62 8.03
C ILE A 268 8.62 -20.10 8.40
N LYS A 269 9.66 -20.82 7.98
CA LYS A 269 11.06 -20.47 8.22
C LYS A 269 11.87 -20.79 6.97
N GLY A 270 12.87 -19.97 6.70
CA GLY A 270 13.71 -20.15 5.52
C GLY A 270 14.92 -19.23 5.54
N THR A 271 15.67 -19.29 4.45
CA THR A 271 16.74 -18.34 4.15
C THR A 271 16.14 -17.08 3.54
N PHE A 272 16.68 -15.92 3.90
CA PHE A 272 16.17 -14.63 3.42
C PHE A 272 16.84 -14.26 2.09
N ASP A 273 16.34 -14.90 1.04
CA ASP A 273 16.74 -14.71 -0.36
C ASP A 273 15.52 -14.94 -1.27
N LYS A 274 15.67 -14.63 -2.56
CA LYS A 274 14.58 -14.67 -3.55
C LYS A 274 13.84 -16.01 -3.60
N ASN A 275 14.55 -17.13 -3.47
CA ASN A 275 13.93 -18.45 -3.59
C ASN A 275 13.51 -19.02 -2.23
N GLY A 276 14.17 -18.58 -1.15
CA GLY A 276 13.85 -18.96 0.22
C GLY A 276 12.61 -18.26 0.79
N LEU A 277 12.25 -17.07 0.29
CA LEU A 277 11.06 -16.32 0.68
C LEU A 277 9.78 -16.81 -0.02
N PRO A 278 8.60 -16.60 0.59
CA PRO A 278 7.33 -16.77 -0.10
C PRO A 278 7.22 -15.86 -1.32
N GLY A 279 6.58 -16.34 -2.39
CA GLY A 279 6.46 -15.60 -3.65
C GLY A 279 5.71 -14.26 -3.55
N ASP A 280 4.80 -14.15 -2.58
CA ASP A 280 3.96 -13.00 -2.22
C ASP A 280 4.59 -12.10 -1.14
N PHE A 281 5.75 -12.47 -0.57
CA PHE A 281 6.46 -11.62 0.39
C PHE A 281 6.83 -10.22 -0.15
N PRO A 282 7.27 -10.05 -1.42
CA PRO A 282 7.63 -8.72 -1.94
C PRO A 282 6.48 -7.72 -1.90
N GLU A 283 5.26 -8.13 -2.25
CA GLU A 283 4.07 -7.28 -2.24
C GLU A 283 3.71 -6.83 -0.81
N LEU A 284 3.80 -7.75 0.16
CA LEU A 284 3.63 -7.40 1.57
C LEU A 284 4.71 -6.42 2.05
N ALA A 285 5.98 -6.67 1.68
CA ALA A 285 7.10 -5.84 2.10
C ALA A 285 6.99 -4.42 1.54
N GLU A 286 6.59 -4.27 0.28
CA GLU A 286 6.33 -2.98 -0.36
C GLU A 286 5.19 -2.23 0.34
N SER A 287 4.06 -2.90 0.59
CA SER A 287 2.92 -2.31 1.29
C SER A 287 3.28 -1.79 2.69
N ILE A 288 4.09 -2.55 3.43
CA ILE A 288 4.57 -2.14 4.76
C ILE A 288 5.58 -1.00 4.65
N PHE A 289 6.49 -1.06 3.68
CA PHE A 289 7.48 -0.01 3.44
C PHE A 289 6.80 1.33 3.14
N ASP A 290 5.83 1.34 2.23
CA ASP A 290 5.06 2.54 1.88
C ASP A 290 4.29 3.09 3.08
N PHE A 291 3.65 2.21 3.85
CA PHE A 291 2.97 2.59 5.10
C PHE A 291 3.93 3.28 6.06
N MET A 292 5.11 2.69 6.32
CA MET A 292 6.10 3.28 7.22
C MET A 292 6.69 4.57 6.68
N GLN A 293 6.96 4.65 5.38
CA GLN A 293 7.55 5.83 4.74
C GLN A 293 6.62 7.03 4.84
N PHE A 294 5.33 6.85 4.60
CA PHE A 294 4.34 7.92 4.64
C PHE A 294 4.33 8.66 6.00
N TYR A 295 4.50 7.92 7.11
CA TYR A 295 4.52 8.49 8.46
C TYR A 295 5.93 8.77 9.01
N GLY A 296 6.98 8.33 8.33
CA GLY A 296 8.36 8.39 8.81
C GLY A 296 9.10 9.71 8.58
N ILE A 297 8.47 10.71 7.94
CA ILE A 297 9.09 12.01 7.67
C ILE A 297 8.93 12.94 8.88
N ASP A 298 9.98 13.05 9.69
CA ASP A 298 9.98 13.87 10.90
C ASP A 298 10.03 15.39 10.59
N GLU A 299 8.90 16.09 10.74
CA GLU A 299 8.86 17.55 10.60
C GLU A 299 9.74 18.27 11.65
N MET A 300 9.75 17.75 12.89
CA MET A 300 10.42 18.41 14.02
C MET A 300 11.93 18.53 13.82
N LEU A 301 12.55 17.53 13.19
CA LEU A 301 14.00 17.50 12.97
C LEU A 301 14.39 18.07 11.60
N ASN A 302 13.41 18.40 10.75
CA ASN A 302 13.65 18.99 9.44
C ASN A 302 14.00 20.49 9.58
N PRO A 303 15.24 20.91 9.26
CA PRO A 303 15.64 22.33 9.34
C PRO A 303 14.75 23.25 8.52
N ALA A 304 14.22 22.78 7.38
CA ALA A 304 13.31 23.56 6.55
C ALA A 304 11.99 23.92 7.24
N VAL A 305 11.64 23.25 8.35
CA VAL A 305 10.45 23.54 9.15
C VAL A 305 10.80 24.52 10.28
N TYR A 306 11.71 24.15 11.19
CA TYR A 306 11.95 24.93 12.41
C TYR A 306 12.80 26.21 12.21
N THR A 307 13.54 26.32 11.10
CA THR A 307 14.28 27.56 10.79
C THR A 307 13.40 28.64 10.17
N LYS A 308 12.16 28.32 9.77
CA LYS A 308 11.21 29.30 9.23
C LYS A 308 10.76 30.26 10.33
N ALA A 309 11.09 31.53 10.18
CA ALA A 309 10.57 32.58 11.06
C ALA A 309 9.06 32.74 10.86
N ARG A 310 8.33 33.04 11.96
CA ARG A 310 6.93 33.44 11.85
C ARG A 310 6.84 34.72 11.02
N ARG A 311 5.99 34.70 9.99
CA ARG A 311 5.62 35.89 9.21
C ARG A 311 5.11 37.00 10.13
N LYS A 312 5.55 38.24 9.93
CA LYS A 312 4.93 39.42 10.53
C LYS A 312 3.75 39.88 9.67
N ILE A 313 2.72 40.46 10.29
CA ILE A 313 1.48 40.91 9.62
C ILE A 313 1.76 41.77 8.37
N ASN A 314 2.83 42.56 8.37
CA ASN A 314 3.18 43.48 7.28
C ASN A 314 4.17 42.89 6.26
N ASP A 315 4.54 41.61 6.38
CA ASP A 315 5.44 40.98 5.42
C ASP A 315 4.68 40.61 4.14
N SER A 316 5.29 40.92 3.00
CA SER A 316 4.84 40.50 1.67
C SER A 316 5.24 39.05 1.43
N ILE A 317 4.33 38.25 0.87
CA ILE A 317 4.57 36.84 0.57
C ILE A 317 5.10 36.72 -0.86
N PHE A 318 6.26 36.10 -1.01
CA PHE A 318 6.87 35.79 -2.30
C PHE A 318 7.04 34.29 -2.44
N CYS A 319 6.46 33.73 -3.49
CA CYS A 319 6.58 32.33 -3.87
C CYS A 319 7.55 32.23 -5.05
N SER A 320 8.63 31.50 -4.87
CA SER A 320 9.48 31.03 -5.96
C SER A 320 8.81 29.81 -6.57
N VAL A 321 8.40 29.92 -7.83
CA VAL A 321 7.69 28.85 -8.56
C VAL A 321 8.53 28.36 -9.72
N GLU A 322 8.45 27.08 -10.01
CA GLU A 322 9.14 26.42 -11.10
C GLU A 322 8.13 25.84 -12.08
N PHE A 323 8.37 26.04 -13.38
CA PHE A 323 7.56 25.43 -14.43
C PHE A 323 8.19 24.09 -14.81
N TYR A 324 7.37 23.06 -15.02
CA TYR A 324 7.79 21.68 -15.27
C TYR A 324 8.82 21.53 -16.40
N ASP A 325 8.90 22.50 -17.32
CA ASP A 325 9.74 22.42 -18.52
C ASP A 325 11.10 23.13 -18.43
N CYS A 326 11.41 23.90 -17.37
CA CYS A 326 12.49 24.90 -17.48
C CYS A 326 13.54 24.99 -16.36
N GLY A 327 13.42 24.25 -15.25
CA GLY A 327 14.47 24.21 -14.21
C GLY A 327 14.69 25.52 -13.43
N LYS A 328 14.05 26.62 -13.87
CA LYS A 328 14.27 27.99 -13.40
C LYS A 328 13.07 28.41 -12.58
N SER A 329 13.37 28.91 -11.40
CA SER A 329 12.33 29.46 -10.54
C SER A 329 12.17 30.96 -10.72
N TYR A 330 10.92 31.41 -10.62
CA TYR A 330 10.53 32.80 -10.77
C TYR A 330 9.70 33.22 -9.56
N TYR A 331 9.91 34.45 -9.12
CA TYR A 331 9.17 34.99 -7.98
C TYR A 331 7.83 35.57 -8.38
N TYR A 332 6.78 35.12 -7.71
CA TYR A 332 5.44 35.68 -7.75
C TYR A 332 5.02 36.12 -6.36
N ALA A 333 4.24 37.20 -6.27
CA ALA A 333 3.67 37.64 -5.01
C ALA A 333 2.28 37.03 -4.79
N THR A 334 1.89 36.88 -3.53
CA THR A 334 0.53 36.45 -3.15
C THR A 334 0.11 37.11 -1.85
N ASP A 335 -1.21 37.18 -1.60
CA ASP A 335 -1.75 37.49 -0.27
C ASP A 335 -2.30 36.24 0.42
N ASP A 336 -2.35 35.10 -0.30
CA ASP A 336 -2.80 33.81 0.21
C ASP A 336 -1.67 33.14 1.00
N ASP A 337 -1.82 33.13 2.32
CA ASP A 337 -0.89 32.51 3.25
C ASP A 337 -1.20 31.04 3.54
N SER A 338 -2.23 30.48 2.89
CA SER A 338 -2.56 29.06 2.96
C SER A 338 -1.72 28.20 2.01
N LEU A 339 -1.06 28.81 1.02
CA LEU A 339 -0.20 28.13 0.06
C LEU A 339 1.03 27.52 0.74
N LYS A 340 1.43 26.33 0.29
CA LYS A 340 2.57 25.57 0.82
C LYS A 340 3.61 25.28 -0.27
N ASN A 341 4.84 25.01 0.15
CA ASN A 341 5.83 24.41 -0.75
C ASN A 341 5.27 23.08 -1.28
N GLY A 342 5.39 22.85 -2.59
CA GLY A 342 4.83 21.70 -3.29
C GLY A 342 3.47 21.96 -3.95
N ASP A 343 2.77 23.04 -3.59
CA ASP A 343 1.48 23.37 -4.21
C ASP A 343 1.66 23.80 -5.67
N ASP A 344 0.79 23.27 -6.54
CA ASP A 344 0.67 23.70 -7.93
C ASP A 344 -0.26 24.93 -8.01
N VAL A 345 0.20 25.96 -8.72
CA VAL A 345 -0.46 27.27 -8.79
C VAL A 345 -0.55 27.78 -10.22
N LEU A 346 -1.64 28.51 -10.50
CA LEU A 346 -1.80 29.23 -11.76
C LEU A 346 -1.15 30.61 -11.66
N VAL A 347 -0.23 30.88 -12.59
CA VAL A 347 0.54 32.12 -12.64
C VAL A 347 0.51 32.75 -14.04
N PRO A 348 0.52 34.08 -14.15
CA PRO A 348 0.52 34.74 -15.44
C PRO A 348 1.92 34.80 -16.06
N VAL A 349 2.08 34.32 -17.29
CA VAL A 349 3.35 34.26 -18.05
C VAL A 349 3.30 35.15 -19.31
N GLY A 350 4.48 35.55 -19.79
CA GLY A 350 4.62 36.43 -20.96
C GLY A 350 4.11 37.86 -20.77
N LYS A 351 4.20 38.68 -21.84
CA LYS A 351 3.64 40.04 -21.86
C LYS A 351 2.12 40.05 -22.07
N ASP A 352 1.60 39.00 -22.69
CA ASP A 352 0.19 38.83 -23.00
C ASP A 352 -0.62 38.27 -21.82
N GLY A 353 0.06 37.82 -20.76
CA GLY A 353 -0.56 37.48 -19.47
C GLY A 353 -1.37 36.19 -19.47
N HIS A 354 -1.10 35.25 -20.39
CA HIS A 354 -1.72 33.92 -20.36
C HIS A 354 -1.31 33.17 -19.08
N SER A 355 -2.16 32.28 -18.60
CA SER A 355 -1.91 31.52 -17.39
C SER A 355 -1.12 30.24 -17.68
N ALA A 356 -0.22 29.85 -16.78
CA ALA A 356 0.45 28.56 -16.79
C ALA A 356 0.51 27.98 -15.37
N ILE A 357 0.64 26.66 -15.30
CA ILE A 357 0.80 25.93 -14.04
C ILE A 357 2.28 25.95 -13.66
N ALA A 358 2.57 26.27 -12.40
CA ALA A 358 3.90 26.21 -11.82
C ALA A 358 3.83 25.63 -10.41
N LYS A 359 4.87 24.93 -9.99
CA LYS A 359 4.99 24.35 -8.65
C LYS A 359 5.72 25.31 -7.72
N ILE A 360 5.18 25.56 -6.52
CA ILE A 360 5.87 26.37 -5.50
C ILE A 360 7.03 25.54 -4.93
N ILE A 361 8.25 25.98 -5.18
CA ILE A 361 9.45 25.34 -4.60
C ILE A 361 9.87 26.00 -3.28
N ARG A 362 9.55 27.30 -3.10
CA ARG A 362 9.94 28.05 -1.91
C ARG A 362 9.00 29.22 -1.64
N ILE A 363 8.60 29.41 -0.39
CA ILE A 363 7.87 30.58 0.10
C ILE A 363 8.77 31.38 1.03
N GLU A 364 8.88 32.68 0.78
CA GLU A 364 9.66 33.63 1.56
C GLU A 364 8.82 34.85 1.94
N TYR A 365 9.15 35.43 3.09
CA TYR A 365 8.47 36.59 3.65
C TYR A 365 9.44 37.76 3.73
N PHE A 366 9.04 38.89 3.14
CA PHE A 366 9.87 40.08 3.07
C PHE A 366 9.15 41.29 3.65
N GLN A 367 9.86 42.09 4.43
CA GLN A 367 9.37 43.43 4.76
C GLN A 367 9.30 44.28 3.48
N ALA A 368 8.38 45.24 3.42
CA ALA A 368 8.14 46.05 2.22
C ALA A 368 9.40 46.69 1.61
N ASP A 369 10.37 47.06 2.45
CA ASP A 369 11.63 47.71 2.01
C ASP A 369 12.71 46.72 1.55
N ASN A 370 12.50 45.41 1.76
CA ASN A 370 13.47 44.33 1.50
C ASN A 370 12.93 43.29 0.49
N VAL A 371 11.88 43.62 -0.26
CA VAL A 371 11.31 42.70 -1.25
C VAL A 371 12.31 42.41 -2.39
N PRO A 372 12.37 41.17 -2.90
CA PRO A 372 13.32 40.79 -3.94
C PRO A 372 13.04 41.50 -5.27
N PHE A 373 11.77 41.89 -5.50
CA PHE A 373 11.34 42.68 -6.63
C PHE A 373 10.33 43.74 -6.19
N PRO A 374 10.34 44.93 -6.82
CA PRO A 374 9.33 45.96 -6.55
C PRO A 374 7.91 45.42 -6.75
N MET A 375 7.01 45.72 -5.81
CA MET A 375 5.63 45.20 -5.79
C MET A 375 4.80 45.64 -7.02
N ASP A 376 5.19 46.74 -7.68
CA ASP A 376 4.59 47.24 -8.93
C ASP A 376 5.04 46.46 -10.18
N LYS A 377 6.08 45.63 -10.06
CA LYS A 377 6.67 44.88 -11.18
C LYS A 377 6.55 43.37 -11.05
N VAL A 378 6.36 42.87 -9.83
CA VAL A 378 6.18 41.44 -9.58
C VAL A 378 4.78 41.01 -10.00
N LYS A 379 4.69 39.90 -10.72
CA LYS A 379 3.42 39.28 -11.05
C LYS A 379 2.86 38.53 -9.84
N ARG A 380 1.54 38.35 -9.80
CA ARG A 380 0.87 37.72 -8.66
C ARG A 380 0.38 36.32 -9.01
N ILE A 381 0.42 35.41 -8.04
CA ILE A 381 -0.26 34.12 -8.15
C ILE A 381 -1.75 34.39 -8.30
N ILE A 382 -2.40 33.72 -9.25
CA ILE A 382 -3.83 33.88 -9.52
C ILE A 382 -4.60 33.09 -8.47
N ARG A 383 -4.29 31.80 -8.33
CA ARG A 383 -4.86 30.87 -7.33
C ARG A 383 -4.09 29.54 -7.31
N LYS A 384 -4.37 28.72 -6.31
CA LYS A 384 -4.03 27.28 -6.30
C LYS A 384 -4.77 26.54 -7.42
N CYS A 385 -4.10 25.58 -8.04
CA CYS A 385 -4.70 24.72 -9.06
C CYS A 385 -5.78 23.82 -8.46
N THR A 386 -6.76 23.50 -9.29
CA THR A 386 -7.80 22.49 -9.07
C THR A 386 -7.65 21.40 -10.11
N ASP A 387 -8.26 20.23 -9.89
CA ASP A 387 -8.15 19.08 -10.81
C ASP A 387 -8.52 19.42 -12.27
N ASP A 388 -9.48 20.33 -12.47
CA ASP A 388 -9.89 20.82 -13.80
C ASP A 388 -8.76 21.52 -14.59
N ASP A 389 -7.78 22.12 -13.93
CA ASP A 389 -6.69 22.86 -14.58
C ASP A 389 -5.70 21.92 -15.28
N PHE A 390 -5.52 20.72 -14.74
CA PHE A 390 -4.66 19.70 -15.31
C PHE A 390 -5.27 19.10 -16.58
N ASN A 391 -6.60 18.91 -16.60
CA ASN A 391 -7.33 18.38 -17.76
C ASN A 391 -7.25 19.30 -19.00
N ILE A 392 -7.29 20.62 -18.81
CA ILE A 392 -7.20 21.61 -19.90
C ILE A 392 -5.80 21.63 -20.55
N SER A 393 -4.75 21.43 -19.74
CA SER A 393 -3.37 21.40 -20.24
C SER A 393 -3.08 20.17 -21.12
N ILE A 394 -3.73 19.04 -20.84
CA ILE A 394 -3.63 17.80 -21.63
C ILE A 394 -4.32 17.96 -22.99
N GLU A 395 -5.53 18.54 -23.03
CA GLU A 395 -6.27 18.75 -24.28
C GLU A 395 -5.56 19.74 -25.24
N ALA A 396 -4.90 20.78 -24.69
CA ALA A 396 -4.14 21.76 -25.48
C ALA A 396 -2.84 21.17 -26.08
N ASN A 397 -2.14 20.33 -25.32
CA ASN A 397 -0.86 19.72 -25.75
C ASN A 397 -1.04 18.66 -26.86
N ILE A 398 -2.22 18.04 -26.98
CA ILE A 398 -2.54 17.08 -28.04
C ILE A 398 -2.77 17.78 -29.40
N GLN A 399 -3.10 19.08 -29.42
CA GLN A 399 -3.45 19.80 -30.65
C GLN A 399 -2.30 20.55 -31.35
N GLU A 400 -1.16 20.80 -30.70
CA GLU A 400 -0.11 21.70 -31.25
C GLU A 400 1.21 21.05 -31.71
N ASN A 401 1.48 19.76 -31.49
CA ASN A 401 2.77 19.17 -31.90
C ASN A 401 2.82 18.67 -33.35
N LYS A 402 3.08 19.61 -34.28
CA LYS A 402 3.80 19.37 -35.55
C LYS A 402 5.14 20.11 -35.51
N SER A 403 6.22 19.32 -35.42
CA SER A 403 7.64 19.53 -35.77
C SER A 403 8.16 20.97 -36.02
N ILE A 404 9.24 21.40 -35.34
CA ILE A 404 10.36 22.21 -35.91
C ILE A 404 11.59 22.22 -34.95
N GLU A 405 12.77 22.21 -35.58
CA GLU A 405 14.15 22.01 -35.12
C GLU A 405 14.76 23.07 -34.15
N LEU A 406 15.63 22.61 -33.24
CA LEU A 406 16.34 23.36 -32.19
C LEU A 406 17.65 24.05 -32.60
N ASP A 407 17.96 24.16 -33.90
CA ASP A 407 19.32 24.47 -34.38
C ASP A 407 19.76 25.96 -34.36
N LYS A 408 19.16 26.82 -33.54
CA LYS A 408 19.46 28.28 -33.57
C LYS A 408 19.76 28.99 -32.24
N ILE A 409 19.86 28.31 -31.10
CA ILE A 409 20.06 28.99 -29.80
C ILE A 409 21.42 28.66 -29.15
N ASN A 410 22.43 28.27 -29.95
CA ASN A 410 23.73 27.82 -29.43
C ASN A 410 24.89 28.84 -29.24
N PRO A 411 24.79 30.21 -29.33
CA PRO A 411 25.97 31.06 -29.11
C PRO A 411 25.99 32.01 -27.89
N MET A 412 25.01 32.02 -26.98
CA MET A 412 25.01 32.98 -25.85
C MET A 412 25.32 32.39 -24.46
N ILE A 413 25.38 31.07 -24.31
CA ILE A 413 25.65 30.40 -23.01
C ILE A 413 27.16 30.38 -22.67
N LYS A 414 28.04 30.71 -23.63
CA LYS A 414 29.50 30.58 -23.49
C LYS A 414 30.20 31.60 -22.56
N LYS A 415 29.48 32.24 -21.62
CA LYS A 415 30.07 33.32 -20.81
C LYS A 415 29.52 33.46 -19.40
N ARG A 416 29.73 32.43 -18.56
CA ARG A 416 30.10 32.58 -17.13
C ARG A 416 30.29 31.21 -16.46
N PHE A 417 31.40 31.11 -15.72
CA PHE A 417 31.89 30.02 -14.85
C PHE A 417 32.89 29.03 -15.49
N ASP A 418 34.18 29.33 -15.24
CA ASP A 418 35.30 28.41 -15.33
C ASP A 418 35.17 27.33 -14.25
N ILE A 419 34.80 26.11 -14.65
CA ILE A 419 35.14 24.87 -13.93
C ILE A 419 35.90 24.02 -14.95
N LYS A 420 37.15 23.70 -14.62
CA LYS A 420 38.21 23.36 -15.58
C LYS A 420 38.18 21.94 -16.15
N ASP A 421 37.08 21.22 -16.05
CA ASP A 421 36.80 20.10 -16.95
C ASP A 421 35.27 19.95 -17.14
N PRO A 422 34.76 20.04 -18.37
CA PRO A 422 33.35 19.80 -18.64
C PRO A 422 33.01 18.34 -18.33
N MET A 423 31.89 18.12 -17.64
CA MET A 423 31.32 16.80 -17.44
C MET A 423 31.05 16.18 -18.82
N VAL A 424 31.67 15.04 -19.11
CA VAL A 424 31.58 14.41 -20.44
C VAL A 424 30.16 13.89 -20.60
N SER A 425 29.36 14.57 -21.42
CA SER A 425 28.06 14.07 -21.84
C SER A 425 28.23 12.78 -22.62
N PHE A 426 27.28 11.86 -22.46
CA PHE A 426 27.25 10.69 -23.29
C PHE A 426 25.84 10.36 -23.74
N GLU A 427 25.77 9.92 -25.00
CA GLU A 427 24.58 9.30 -25.55
C GLU A 427 24.23 8.04 -24.77
N GLU A 428 22.92 7.78 -24.76
CA GLU A 428 22.25 6.63 -24.18
C GLU A 428 23.05 5.32 -24.36
N PHE A 429 23.19 4.56 -23.28
CA PHE A 429 23.79 3.23 -23.32
C PHE A 429 23.08 2.27 -22.36
N GLU A 430 23.16 0.99 -22.67
CA GLU A 430 22.45 -0.06 -21.96
C GLU A 430 23.09 -0.38 -20.60
N LEU A 431 22.27 -0.36 -19.55
CA LEU A 431 22.60 -0.85 -18.20
C LEU A 431 22.10 -2.29 -17.99
N CYS A 432 21.00 -2.67 -18.62
CA CYS A 432 20.44 -4.02 -18.55
C CYS A 432 19.62 -4.32 -19.81
N ASN A 433 19.74 -5.53 -20.34
CA ASN A 433 18.90 -6.06 -21.42
C ASN A 433 18.85 -7.58 -21.28
N GLU A 434 17.96 -8.01 -20.40
CA GLU A 434 17.80 -9.42 -20.03
C GLU A 434 16.38 -9.85 -20.40
N GLU A 435 16.27 -11.01 -21.04
CA GLU A 435 15.01 -11.57 -21.52
C GLU A 435 14.83 -12.99 -20.98
N PHE A 436 13.78 -13.18 -20.19
CA PHE A 436 13.35 -14.46 -19.65
C PHE A 436 12.03 -14.89 -20.29
N SER A 437 11.59 -16.12 -20.04
CA SER A 437 10.36 -16.67 -20.62
C SER A 437 9.08 -15.87 -20.33
N ARG A 438 9.09 -14.94 -19.36
CA ARG A 438 7.92 -14.15 -18.95
C ARG A 438 8.17 -12.67 -18.67
N VAL A 439 9.43 -12.23 -18.68
CA VAL A 439 9.85 -10.87 -18.28
C VAL A 439 10.96 -10.41 -19.20
N LYS A 440 10.81 -9.19 -19.74
CA LYS A 440 11.85 -8.51 -20.50
C LYS A 440 12.17 -7.19 -19.83
N VAL A 441 13.40 -7.05 -19.35
CA VAL A 441 13.89 -5.83 -18.70
C VAL A 441 14.92 -5.18 -19.61
N LYS A 442 14.66 -3.93 -19.97
CA LYS A 442 15.62 -3.07 -20.66
C LYS A 442 15.81 -1.80 -19.86
N VAL A 443 17.05 -1.43 -19.59
CA VAL A 443 17.39 -0.22 -18.83
C VAL A 443 18.53 0.47 -19.55
N TRP A 444 18.42 1.79 -19.69
CA TRP A 444 19.43 2.64 -20.30
C TRP A 444 19.83 3.78 -19.38
N ALA A 445 21.00 4.34 -19.66
CA ALA A 445 21.53 5.52 -18.99
C ALA A 445 22.00 6.55 -20.01
N GLU A 446 21.63 7.80 -19.79
CA GLU A 446 22.05 8.96 -20.57
C GLU A 446 22.57 10.06 -19.63
N LEU A 447 23.62 10.77 -20.02
CA LEU A 447 24.09 11.96 -19.32
C LEU A 447 24.11 13.14 -20.28
N SER A 448 23.11 14.00 -20.16
CA SER A 448 22.89 15.15 -21.04
C SER A 448 22.74 16.43 -20.22
N GLU A 449 23.40 17.51 -20.66
CA GLU A 449 23.42 18.81 -19.96
C GLU A 449 23.82 18.73 -18.47
N GLY A 450 24.61 17.72 -18.08
CA GLY A 450 25.02 17.49 -16.69
C GLY A 450 23.99 16.77 -15.82
N CYS A 451 22.87 16.33 -16.39
CA CYS A 451 21.82 15.57 -15.73
C CYS A 451 21.87 14.10 -16.16
N LEU A 452 21.95 13.18 -15.18
CA LEU A 452 21.83 11.74 -15.44
C LEU A 452 20.36 11.37 -15.56
N ILE A 453 20.03 10.59 -16.57
CA ILE A 453 18.71 10.00 -16.79
C ILE A 453 18.91 8.50 -16.89
N ILE A 454 18.15 7.74 -16.09
CA ILE A 454 18.04 6.29 -16.21
C ILE A 454 16.62 5.99 -16.67
N SER A 455 16.46 5.41 -17.85
CA SER A 455 15.16 4.96 -18.37
C SER A 455 15.09 3.45 -18.34
N GLY A 456 13.89 2.88 -18.23
CA GLY A 456 13.73 1.44 -18.36
C GLY A 456 12.32 0.99 -18.68
N GLN A 457 12.24 -0.21 -19.27
CA GLN A 457 11.02 -0.90 -19.63
C GLN A 457 10.99 -2.25 -18.90
N ASP A 458 9.86 -2.56 -18.27
CA ASP A 458 9.58 -3.87 -17.66
C ASP A 458 8.32 -4.47 -18.29
N LEU A 459 8.49 -5.49 -19.12
CA LEU A 459 7.39 -6.17 -19.82
C LEU A 459 7.19 -7.56 -19.21
N GLY A 460 6.18 -7.70 -18.35
CA GLY A 460 5.63 -9.00 -17.94
C GLY A 460 4.56 -9.53 -18.92
N GLU A 461 4.37 -10.85 -19.00
CA GLU A 461 3.31 -11.50 -19.83
C GLU A 461 1.89 -10.95 -19.59
N ALA A 462 1.61 -10.31 -18.44
CA ALA A 462 0.32 -9.71 -18.11
C ALA A 462 0.07 -8.35 -18.79
N ALA A 463 1.12 -7.62 -19.20
CA ALA A 463 0.99 -6.29 -19.80
C ALA A 463 0.55 -6.35 -21.28
N VAL A 464 0.93 -7.41 -22.01
CA VAL A 464 0.62 -7.56 -23.45
C VAL A 464 -0.88 -7.72 -23.72
N VAL A 465 -1.66 -8.18 -22.74
CA VAL A 465 -3.10 -8.45 -22.91
C VAL A 465 -3.98 -7.24 -22.55
N MET A 466 -3.46 -6.26 -21.79
CA MET A 466 -4.27 -5.20 -21.19
C MET A 466 -4.00 -3.79 -21.76
N SER A 467 -2.79 -3.48 -22.25
CA SER A 467 -2.40 -2.08 -22.54
C SER A 467 -2.09 -1.73 -24.00
N GLY A 468 -2.13 -2.68 -24.94
CA GLY A 468 -1.71 -2.40 -26.33
C GLY A 468 -0.20 -2.22 -26.46
N GLU A 469 0.31 -2.16 -27.69
CA GLU A 469 1.75 -2.17 -28.01
C GLU A 469 2.51 -0.87 -27.63
N GLU A 470 1.96 0.01 -26.80
CA GLU A 470 2.65 1.23 -26.34
C GLU A 470 3.25 1.00 -24.94
N GLU A 471 4.54 1.25 -24.86
CA GLU A 471 5.54 0.70 -23.96
C GLU A 471 5.47 1.36 -22.57
N TYR A 472 5.28 0.57 -21.49
CA TYR A 472 5.49 1.06 -20.13
C TYR A 472 6.96 1.41 -19.93
N GLU A 473 7.25 2.70 -19.82
CA GLU A 473 8.61 3.21 -19.63
C GLU A 473 8.69 4.07 -18.37
N TYR A 474 9.67 3.80 -17.51
CA TYR A 474 9.93 4.57 -16.30
C TYR A 474 11.26 5.31 -16.39
N PHE A 475 11.38 6.42 -15.66
CA PHE A 475 12.53 7.31 -15.70
C PHE A 475 12.96 7.75 -14.31
N TYR A 476 14.26 7.73 -14.04
CA TYR A 476 14.93 8.40 -12.93
C TYR A 476 15.72 9.58 -13.47
N LYS A 477 15.30 10.80 -13.17
CA LYS A 477 15.95 12.03 -13.63
C LYS A 477 16.64 12.75 -12.47
N PHE A 478 17.95 12.88 -12.56
CA PHE A 478 18.78 13.59 -11.59
C PHE A 478 19.04 15.01 -12.10
N ASP A 479 18.92 16.01 -11.22
CA ASP A 479 19.42 17.36 -11.54
C ASP A 479 20.95 17.39 -11.58
N GLN A 480 21.53 18.51 -11.98
CA GLN A 480 22.98 18.64 -12.11
C GLN A 480 23.73 18.47 -10.76
N GLU A 481 23.17 18.97 -9.66
CA GLU A 481 23.80 18.89 -8.33
C GLU A 481 23.82 17.44 -7.82
N ASN A 482 22.69 16.76 -7.94
CA ASN A 482 22.52 15.36 -7.54
C ASN A 482 23.28 14.41 -8.46
N THR A 483 23.40 14.72 -9.76
CA THR A 483 24.26 13.97 -10.69
C THR A 483 25.72 14.11 -10.31
N GLU A 484 26.18 15.33 -10.00
CA GLU A 484 27.56 15.56 -9.54
C GLU A 484 27.85 14.85 -8.22
N LEU A 485 26.90 14.86 -7.28
CA LEU A 485 27.02 14.17 -6.00
C LEU A 485 27.09 12.65 -6.18
N LEU A 486 26.21 12.08 -7.02
CA LEU A 486 26.21 10.65 -7.35
C LEU A 486 27.54 10.22 -7.94
N LEU A 487 28.06 10.96 -8.93
CA LEU A 487 29.34 10.65 -9.55
C LEU A 487 30.52 10.88 -8.60
N ALA A 488 30.50 11.90 -7.76
CA ALA A 488 31.57 12.17 -6.80
C ALA A 488 31.70 11.03 -5.76
N LEU A 489 30.58 10.49 -5.30
CA LEU A 489 30.52 9.40 -4.33
C LEU A 489 30.79 8.03 -4.97
N SER A 490 30.44 7.87 -6.25
CA SER A 490 30.58 6.61 -6.97
C SER A 490 31.91 6.46 -7.72
N ALA A 491 32.51 7.57 -8.15
CA ALA A 491 33.73 7.62 -8.96
C ALA A 491 34.58 8.87 -8.64
N PRO A 492 35.36 8.87 -7.54
CA PRO A 492 36.12 10.04 -7.08
C PRO A 492 37.13 10.61 -8.09
N LYS A 493 37.54 9.82 -9.09
CA LYS A 493 38.49 10.20 -10.15
C LYS A 493 37.84 10.61 -11.47
N ARG A 494 36.50 10.52 -11.60
CA ARG A 494 35.70 10.81 -12.82
C ARG A 494 36.15 10.08 -14.11
N GLU A 495 37.06 9.12 -14.01
CA GLU A 495 37.48 8.26 -15.13
C GLU A 495 36.42 7.15 -15.34
N ASN A 496 36.06 6.88 -16.60
CA ASN A 496 35.17 5.79 -17.03
C ASN A 496 33.77 5.75 -16.36
N ILE A 497 33.05 6.88 -16.35
CA ILE A 497 31.68 6.99 -15.77
C ILE A 497 30.73 5.89 -16.28
N LYS A 498 30.74 5.59 -17.60
CA LYS A 498 29.90 4.52 -18.18
C LYS A 498 30.19 3.15 -17.57
N GLU A 499 31.47 2.80 -17.44
CA GLU A 499 31.91 1.53 -16.88
C GLU A 499 31.55 1.44 -15.40
N MET A 500 31.66 2.54 -14.66
CA MET A 500 31.23 2.61 -13.26
C MET A 500 29.71 2.40 -13.13
N LEU A 501 28.90 3.09 -13.93
CA LEU A 501 27.44 2.93 -13.91
C LEU A 501 27.05 1.50 -14.23
N LEU A 502 27.70 0.88 -15.21
CA LEU A 502 27.47 -0.53 -15.57
C LEU A 502 27.90 -1.49 -14.45
N GLN A 503 29.04 -1.26 -13.79
CA GLN A 503 29.53 -2.11 -12.70
C GLN A 503 28.70 -1.99 -11.42
N LYS A 504 28.19 -0.80 -11.09
CA LYS A 504 27.44 -0.54 -9.84
C LYS A 504 25.94 -0.69 -9.98
N PHE A 505 25.40 -0.32 -11.14
CA PHE A 505 23.96 -0.19 -11.38
C PHE A 505 23.52 -0.88 -12.67
N GLY A 506 24.36 -1.74 -13.25
CA GLY A 506 23.96 -2.63 -14.35
C GLY A 506 23.30 -3.92 -13.85
N GLY A 507 22.61 -4.61 -14.74
CA GLY A 507 21.89 -5.86 -14.45
C GLY A 507 20.50 -5.66 -13.83
N MET A 508 19.79 -6.76 -13.57
CA MET A 508 18.37 -6.73 -13.18
C MET A 508 18.10 -5.97 -11.87
N ASP A 509 19.03 -6.02 -10.92
CA ASP A 509 18.89 -5.32 -9.63
C ASP A 509 19.44 -3.89 -9.69
N GLY A 510 19.95 -3.45 -10.84
CA GLY A 510 20.69 -2.20 -11.01
C GLY A 510 19.93 -0.95 -10.58
N CYS A 511 18.66 -0.83 -10.96
CA CYS A 511 17.80 0.27 -10.52
C CYS A 511 17.51 0.22 -9.02
N SER A 512 17.37 -0.97 -8.42
CA SER A 512 17.18 -1.12 -6.97
C SER A 512 18.42 -0.64 -6.20
N LEU A 513 19.60 -1.09 -6.64
CA LEU A 513 20.89 -0.66 -6.09
C LEU A 513 21.12 0.85 -6.26
N LEU A 514 20.69 1.43 -7.37
CA LEU A 514 20.72 2.86 -7.61
C LEU A 514 19.86 3.61 -6.59
N ARG A 515 18.61 3.17 -6.36
CA ARG A 515 17.71 3.79 -5.36
C ARG A 515 18.26 3.68 -3.95
N GLU A 516 18.74 2.50 -3.56
CA GLU A 516 19.37 2.28 -2.25
C GLU A 516 20.59 3.20 -2.05
N PHE A 517 21.47 3.27 -3.06
CA PHE A 517 22.63 4.14 -3.03
C PHE A 517 22.24 5.62 -2.90
N CYS A 518 21.20 6.06 -3.61
CA CYS A 518 20.70 7.42 -3.51
C CYS A 518 20.12 7.73 -2.12
N ASN A 519 19.34 6.80 -1.56
CA ASN A 519 18.75 6.94 -0.22
C ASN A 519 19.81 7.05 0.88
N VAL A 520 20.84 6.18 0.85
CA VAL A 520 21.93 6.20 1.84
C VAL A 520 22.74 7.50 1.79
N ASN A 521 22.82 8.13 0.61
CA ASN A 521 23.66 9.31 0.38
C ASN A 521 22.87 10.63 0.26
N ASN A 522 21.55 10.61 0.52
CA ASN A 522 20.64 11.76 0.37
C ASN A 522 20.71 12.40 -1.04
N ILE A 523 20.84 11.58 -2.08
CA ILE A 523 20.79 12.02 -3.48
C ILE A 523 19.33 11.96 -3.92
N THR A 524 18.77 13.09 -4.35
CA THR A 524 17.38 13.16 -4.82
C THR A 524 17.29 13.03 -6.33
N TYR A 525 16.20 12.40 -6.81
CA TYR A 525 15.88 12.28 -8.22
C TYR A 525 14.36 12.39 -8.42
N SER A 526 13.94 12.75 -9.63
CA SER A 526 12.53 12.69 -10.03
C SER A 526 12.23 11.32 -10.65
N PHE A 527 11.16 10.67 -10.21
CA PHE A 527 10.67 9.43 -10.80
C PHE A 527 9.34 9.67 -11.52
N PHE A 528 9.20 9.14 -12.73
CA PHE A 528 7.94 9.16 -13.48
C PHE A 528 7.86 7.96 -14.42
N SER A 529 6.65 7.53 -14.77
CA SER A 529 6.36 6.46 -15.73
C SER A 529 5.33 6.93 -16.76
N CYS A 530 5.46 6.47 -18.01
CA CYS A 530 4.52 6.74 -19.10
C CYS A 530 3.94 5.45 -19.70
#